data_AF-A0A1V6IZ15-F1
#
_entry.id   AF-A0A1V6IZ15-F1
#
_cell.length_a   1.000
_cell.length_b   1.000
_cell.length_c   1.000
_cell.angle_alpha   90.00
_cell.angle_beta   90.00
_cell.angle_gamma   90.00
#
_symmetry.space_group_name_H-M   'P 1'
#
loop_
_entity.id
_entity.type
_entity.pdbx_description
1 polymer ?
#
loop_
_entity_poly.entity_id
_entity_poly.type
_entity_poly.pdbx_seq_one_letter_code
_entity_poly.pdbx_strand_id
1 'polypeptide(L)'
;MNITAGKTTKGTPQQAAGDAQKVFTGLLVAAKNISLYPQGHVMTAKFARKAHQALGSYLVSYGYLRIEIDKDRVLAQGEEIFTGPFEEGSLPFILFRDGIRWIEFVEGLEAEEVAEFLKILQQFSSLADEPEGDFATGIWGMKFPHIQYEIADFSSGTEGGWEEGEEGKGDKKNEISSFKTGSAVTTPGRKNMDGRSGSLLPPIDPEETILTLQEQRQLQEMVSLEAATDYAAGVDVLMDGMLLCREKESFTVIVDVLLDEFRESLSRGEFDTALKIVWGLRKVAGKYQKQLPWAGDVCVNFFAKASAPESLSPVLGQWSRLENDEADTLIRIFGCLDPSAVLTLALLPQGEYSRVKNQLLTDAIISLSERDSRPLEALLDEAGQELAESLFPVIMQLDIETSLRFLRRLAAHPNVSVRRRTVGEILRHPLALPGEILKLIDDPDKTIRHLVLRYAATSGRQDAAEQFLTQYLVKTKFGKSDERFMIECFRALGKCGSSRSVPWLKETLLSRRWLPGKQRRARRKGAKVALEGLQIPEARQVLEDARRISYLPLRKIIRWAKRNIMKNKG
;
A
#
# COMPACT_ATOMS: atom_id res chain seq x y z
N MET A 1 2.38 16.66 -51.38
CA MET A 1 2.46 18.14 -51.27
C MET A 1 3.67 18.46 -50.40
N ASN A 2 4.71 19.04 -51.01
CA ASN A 2 5.82 19.71 -50.31
C ASN A 2 5.22 20.84 -49.43
N ILE A 3 5.82 21.27 -48.32
CA ILE A 3 6.96 22.20 -48.11
C ILE A 3 6.98 22.36 -46.56
N THR A 4 8.05 22.33 -45.76
CA THR A 4 9.36 23.01 -45.86
C THR A 4 10.39 22.26 -45.00
N ALA A 5 11.53 21.92 -45.61
CA ALA A 5 12.77 21.65 -44.90
C ALA A 5 13.37 22.99 -44.43
N GLY A 6 13.40 23.22 -43.12
CA GLY A 6 14.15 24.29 -42.48
C GLY A 6 15.55 23.77 -42.12
N LYS A 7 16.57 24.37 -42.74
CA LYS A 7 17.99 24.06 -42.56
C LYS A 7 18.42 24.26 -41.10
N THR A 8 18.75 23.20 -40.37
CA THR A 8 19.65 23.27 -39.21
C THR A 8 21.05 22.88 -39.66
N THR A 9 21.97 23.83 -39.52
CA THR A 9 23.41 23.65 -39.75
C THR A 9 23.94 22.63 -38.75
N LYS A 10 23.96 21.34 -39.13
CA LYS A 10 24.61 20.29 -38.35
C LYS A 10 26.11 20.57 -38.28
N GLY A 11 26.54 21.23 -37.21
CA GLY A 11 27.93 21.17 -36.75
C GLY A 11 28.32 19.71 -36.54
N THR A 12 29.61 19.41 -36.67
CA THR A 12 30.13 18.07 -36.30
C THR A 12 29.80 17.78 -34.82
N PRO A 13 29.64 16.50 -34.40
CA PRO A 13 29.35 16.15 -32.99
C PRO A 13 30.33 16.82 -32.00
N GLN A 14 31.58 16.98 -32.43
CA GLN A 14 32.64 17.65 -31.68
C GLN A 14 32.48 19.17 -31.55
N GLN A 15 31.89 19.85 -32.54
CA GLN A 15 31.52 21.27 -32.45
C GLN A 15 30.30 21.47 -31.55
N ALA A 16 29.31 20.57 -31.63
CA ALA A 16 28.15 20.60 -30.74
C ALA A 16 28.56 20.38 -29.27
N ALA A 17 29.44 19.42 -28.98
CA ALA A 17 29.98 19.20 -27.64
C ALA A 17 30.79 20.40 -27.12
N GLY A 18 31.63 21.01 -27.96
CA GLY A 18 32.39 22.21 -27.60
C GLY A 18 31.52 23.44 -27.33
N ASP A 19 30.41 23.60 -28.05
CA ASP A 19 29.45 24.67 -27.79
C ASP A 19 28.56 24.36 -26.57
N ALA A 20 28.18 23.09 -26.36
CA ALA A 20 27.48 22.62 -25.16
C ALA A 20 28.32 22.86 -23.90
N GLN A 21 29.63 22.62 -23.95
CA GLN A 21 30.54 22.89 -22.84
C GLN A 21 30.59 24.39 -22.48
N LYS A 22 30.60 25.29 -23.48
CA LYS A 22 30.54 26.73 -23.24
C LYS A 22 29.22 27.14 -22.60
N VAL A 23 28.10 26.59 -23.06
CA VAL A 23 26.76 26.86 -22.50
C VAL A 23 26.66 26.34 -21.07
N PHE A 24 27.12 25.13 -20.81
CA PHE A 24 27.15 24.53 -19.48
C PHE A 24 28.03 25.33 -18.50
N THR A 25 29.22 25.73 -18.93
CA THR A 25 30.10 26.60 -18.14
C THR A 25 29.43 27.96 -17.87
N GLY A 26 28.75 28.52 -18.87
CA GLY A 26 27.97 29.75 -18.73
C GLY A 26 26.84 29.62 -17.71
N LEU A 27 26.18 28.47 -17.66
CA LEU A 27 25.12 28.15 -16.70
C LEU A 27 25.67 28.02 -15.28
N LEU A 28 26.82 27.35 -15.09
CA LEU A 28 27.51 27.26 -13.80
C LEU A 28 27.93 28.64 -13.28
N VAL A 29 28.47 29.48 -14.16
CA VAL A 29 28.86 30.86 -13.81
C VAL A 29 27.63 31.70 -13.48
N ALA A 30 26.51 31.52 -14.18
CA ALA A 30 25.26 32.21 -13.86
C ALA A 30 24.71 31.77 -12.50
N ALA A 31 24.67 30.47 -12.22
CA ALA A 31 24.26 29.90 -10.94
C ALA A 31 25.10 30.45 -9.78
N LYS A 32 26.43 30.42 -9.91
CA LYS A 32 27.37 30.93 -8.90
C LYS A 32 27.24 32.44 -8.70
N ASN A 33 27.03 33.20 -9.75
CA ASN A 33 26.84 34.65 -9.61
C ASN A 33 25.47 34.97 -8.98
N ILE A 34 24.44 34.19 -9.26
CA ILE A 34 23.10 34.38 -8.66
C ILE A 34 23.13 34.03 -7.16
N SER A 35 23.86 32.99 -6.75
CA SER A 35 24.00 32.62 -5.34
C SER A 35 24.74 33.67 -4.49
N LEU A 36 25.57 34.53 -5.11
CA LEU A 36 26.31 35.60 -4.42
C LEU A 36 25.47 36.86 -4.13
N TYR A 37 24.25 36.98 -4.66
CA TYR A 37 23.39 38.14 -4.45
C TYR A 37 22.09 37.78 -3.72
N PRO A 38 21.57 38.66 -2.82
CA PRO A 38 20.28 38.47 -2.15
C PRO A 38 19.11 38.37 -3.14
N GLN A 39 18.02 37.73 -2.70
CA GLN A 39 16.80 37.55 -3.51
C GLN A 39 16.24 38.89 -4.00
N GLY A 40 16.02 39.01 -5.32
CA GLY A 40 15.44 40.21 -5.95
C GLY A 40 16.45 41.25 -6.49
N HIS A 41 17.76 41.00 -6.41
CA HIS A 41 18.77 41.94 -6.91
C HIS A 41 18.77 42.05 -8.45
N VAL A 42 18.88 43.27 -9.01
CA VAL A 42 18.82 43.54 -10.48
C VAL A 42 19.86 42.72 -11.28
N MET A 43 20.98 42.35 -10.65
CA MET A 43 22.01 41.54 -11.30
C MET A 43 21.59 40.08 -11.51
N THR A 44 20.74 39.48 -10.67
CA THR A 44 20.30 38.09 -10.85
C THR A 44 19.48 37.94 -12.14
N ALA A 45 18.59 38.89 -12.42
CA ALA A 45 17.84 38.97 -13.66
C ALA A 45 18.76 39.15 -14.89
N LYS A 46 19.86 39.90 -14.75
CA LYS A 46 20.85 40.09 -15.83
C LYS A 46 21.64 38.81 -16.12
N PHE A 47 22.01 38.04 -15.09
CA PHE A 47 22.69 36.75 -15.26
C PHE A 47 21.76 35.67 -15.82
N ALA A 48 20.50 35.60 -15.35
CA ALA A 48 19.49 34.70 -15.90
C ALA A 48 19.22 34.98 -17.40
N ARG A 49 19.09 36.25 -17.80
CA ARG A 49 18.96 36.63 -19.22
C ARG A 49 20.18 36.22 -20.06
N LYS A 50 21.39 36.34 -19.51
CA LYS A 50 22.61 35.92 -20.20
C LYS A 50 22.68 34.39 -20.37
N ALA A 51 22.24 33.64 -19.37
CA ALA A 51 22.13 32.18 -19.44
C ALA A 51 21.05 31.76 -20.47
N HIS A 52 19.89 32.42 -20.46
CA HIS A 52 18.84 32.22 -21.45
C HIS A 52 19.32 32.50 -22.87
N GLN A 53 20.05 33.60 -23.10
CA GLN A 53 20.60 33.91 -24.43
C GLN A 53 21.61 32.85 -24.91
N ALA A 54 22.45 32.33 -24.00
CA ALA A 54 23.41 31.28 -24.31
C ALA A 54 22.70 29.94 -24.64
N LEU A 55 21.71 29.55 -23.82
CA LEU A 55 20.87 28.37 -24.06
C LEU A 55 20.09 28.51 -25.36
N GLY A 56 19.41 29.63 -25.58
CA GLY A 56 18.61 29.89 -26.78
C GLY A 56 19.42 29.85 -28.07
N SER A 57 20.63 30.43 -28.06
CA SER A 57 21.52 30.40 -29.24
C SER A 57 21.94 28.98 -29.61
N TYR A 58 22.14 28.12 -28.60
CA TYR A 58 22.45 26.71 -28.78
C TYR A 58 21.22 25.91 -29.23
N LEU A 59 20.06 26.14 -28.62
CA LEU A 59 18.82 25.43 -28.94
C LEU A 59 18.31 25.75 -30.36
N VAL A 60 18.47 26.98 -30.85
CA VAL A 60 18.15 27.33 -32.26
C VAL A 60 19.04 26.57 -33.25
N SER A 61 20.27 26.24 -32.85
CA SER A 61 21.25 25.59 -33.72
C SER A 61 21.15 24.06 -33.68
N TYR A 62 20.81 23.47 -32.52
CA TYR A 62 20.89 22.03 -32.26
C TYR A 62 19.58 21.38 -31.74
N GLY A 63 18.54 22.17 -31.44
CA GLY A 63 17.20 21.72 -31.03
C GLY A 63 17.03 21.40 -29.53
N TYR A 64 17.99 20.69 -28.93
CA TYR A 64 17.94 20.34 -27.51
C TYR A 64 19.35 20.24 -26.88
N LEU A 65 19.43 20.45 -25.57
CA LEU A 65 20.64 20.28 -24.78
C LEU A 65 20.35 19.32 -23.62
N ARG A 66 20.81 18.07 -23.74
CA ARG A 66 20.76 17.08 -22.67
C ARG A 66 22.10 17.01 -21.94
N ILE A 67 22.03 17.11 -20.61
CA ILE A 67 23.16 17.03 -19.68
C ILE A 67 22.93 15.79 -18.82
N GLU A 68 23.83 14.81 -18.93
CA GLU A 68 23.79 13.58 -18.13
C GLU A 68 24.88 13.61 -17.07
N ILE A 69 24.57 13.07 -15.90
CA ILE A 69 25.39 13.23 -14.71
C ILE A 69 25.74 11.87 -14.13
N ASP A 70 27.05 11.62 -14.10
CA ASP A 70 27.68 10.46 -13.51
C ASP A 70 28.45 10.87 -12.24
N LYS A 71 29.01 9.89 -11.53
CA LYS A 71 29.67 10.07 -10.23
C LYS A 71 30.79 11.14 -10.21
N ASP A 72 31.51 11.30 -11.31
CA ASP A 72 32.70 12.16 -11.43
C ASP A 72 32.85 12.85 -12.80
N ARG A 73 31.80 12.77 -13.63
CA ARG A 73 31.79 13.34 -14.98
C ARG A 73 30.40 13.84 -15.38
N VAL A 74 30.39 14.81 -16.29
CA VAL A 74 29.18 15.34 -16.93
C VAL A 74 29.30 15.10 -18.43
N LEU A 75 28.28 14.48 -19.00
CA LEU A 75 28.18 14.20 -20.42
C LEU A 75 27.16 15.17 -21.04
N ALA A 76 27.45 15.68 -22.24
CA ALA A 76 26.46 16.33 -23.08
C ALA A 76 26.45 15.68 -24.45
N GLN A 77 25.26 15.25 -24.90
CA GLN A 77 25.10 14.55 -26.18
C GLN A 77 26.04 13.33 -26.35
N GLY A 78 26.37 12.64 -25.25
CA GLY A 78 27.25 11.46 -25.23
C GLY A 78 28.76 11.77 -25.19
N GLU A 79 29.16 13.04 -25.13
CA GLU A 79 30.56 13.48 -25.04
C GLU A 79 30.86 14.09 -23.67
N GLU A 80 32.05 13.83 -23.12
CA GLU A 80 32.48 14.31 -21.80
C GLU A 80 32.77 15.82 -21.84
N ILE A 81 31.96 16.62 -21.15
CA ILE A 81 32.12 18.09 -21.08
C ILE A 81 32.77 18.57 -19.78
N PHE A 82 32.75 17.76 -18.72
CA PHE A 82 33.39 18.05 -17.44
C PHE A 82 33.83 16.74 -16.76
N THR A 83 35.03 16.74 -16.19
CA THR A 83 35.59 15.61 -15.42
C THR A 83 36.28 16.14 -14.16
N GLY A 84 35.93 15.59 -13.00
CA GLY A 84 36.47 16.00 -11.70
C GLY A 84 35.44 15.94 -10.57
N PRO A 85 35.87 16.04 -9.30
CA PRO A 85 34.96 16.09 -8.17
C PRO A 85 34.09 17.35 -8.26
N PHE A 86 32.78 17.20 -8.04
CA PHE A 86 31.85 18.33 -8.06
C PHE A 86 32.04 19.20 -6.81
N GLU A 87 32.14 20.51 -7.00
CA GLU A 87 32.15 21.47 -5.89
C GLU A 87 30.77 21.49 -5.21
N GLU A 88 30.74 21.52 -3.87
CA GLU A 88 29.50 21.64 -3.09
C GLU A 88 28.71 22.88 -3.52
N GLY A 89 27.39 22.71 -3.73
CA GLY A 89 26.50 23.75 -4.22
C GLY A 89 26.56 24.00 -5.74
N SER A 90 27.39 23.28 -6.49
CA SER A 90 27.39 23.33 -7.96
C SER A 90 26.22 22.55 -8.58
N LEU A 91 25.82 22.92 -9.80
CA LEU A 91 24.73 22.25 -10.53
C LEU A 91 24.92 20.73 -10.63
N PRO A 92 26.07 20.19 -11.08
CA PRO A 92 26.24 18.74 -11.15
C PRO A 92 26.29 18.06 -9.77
N PHE A 93 26.76 18.75 -8.72
CA PHE A 93 26.66 18.23 -7.36
C PHE A 93 25.21 18.09 -6.90
N ILE A 94 24.37 19.12 -7.11
CA ILE A 94 22.95 19.13 -6.70
C ILE A 94 22.18 18.04 -7.46
N LEU A 95 22.36 17.96 -8.77
CA LEU A 95 21.67 16.98 -9.61
C LEU A 95 22.09 15.53 -9.26
N PHE A 96 23.37 15.29 -8.96
CA PHE A 96 23.85 13.98 -8.50
C PHE A 96 23.36 13.64 -7.09
N ARG A 97 23.41 14.59 -6.15
CA ARG A 97 22.89 14.47 -4.77
C ARG A 97 21.42 14.07 -4.77
N ASP A 98 20.64 14.68 -5.66
CA ASP A 98 19.18 14.53 -5.72
C ASP A 98 18.75 13.46 -6.74
N GLY A 99 19.70 12.64 -7.22
CA GLY A 99 19.41 11.42 -8.00
C GLY A 99 18.91 11.64 -9.42
N ILE A 100 19.12 12.84 -9.98
CA ILE A 100 18.74 13.17 -11.37
C ILE A 100 19.81 12.64 -12.32
N ARG A 101 19.43 11.70 -13.19
CA ARG A 101 20.33 11.08 -14.19
C ARG A 101 20.66 12.04 -15.33
N TRP A 102 19.67 12.78 -15.80
CA TRP A 102 19.85 13.79 -16.83
C TRP A 102 18.81 14.90 -16.73
N ILE A 103 19.19 16.06 -17.25
CA ILE A 103 18.30 17.21 -17.47
C ILE A 103 18.43 17.65 -18.93
N GLU A 104 17.30 17.95 -19.56
CA GLU A 104 17.22 18.32 -20.96
C GLU A 104 16.46 19.65 -21.14
N PHE A 105 17.09 20.57 -21.87
CA PHE A 105 16.48 21.83 -22.29
C PHE A 105 16.07 21.71 -23.76
N VAL A 106 14.84 22.09 -24.08
CA VAL A 106 14.26 21.97 -25.44
C VAL A 106 14.03 23.35 -26.06
N GLU A 107 14.06 23.43 -27.39
CA GLU A 107 13.70 24.63 -28.15
C GLU A 107 12.33 25.17 -27.73
N GLY A 108 12.23 26.50 -27.54
CA GLY A 108 11.04 27.16 -26.98
C GLY A 108 11.24 27.70 -25.56
N LEU A 109 12.37 27.37 -24.92
CA LEU A 109 12.72 27.80 -23.55
C LEU A 109 12.55 29.32 -23.33
N GLU A 110 11.71 29.69 -22.36
CA GLU A 110 11.42 31.09 -22.02
C GLU A 110 12.40 31.66 -20.99
N ALA A 111 12.53 32.99 -20.97
CA ALA A 111 13.46 33.66 -20.04
C ALA A 111 13.01 33.52 -18.56
N GLU A 112 11.70 33.38 -18.33
CA GLU A 112 11.10 33.16 -17.02
C GLU A 112 11.44 31.75 -16.50
N GLU A 113 11.33 30.72 -17.34
CA GLU A 113 11.69 29.34 -16.99
C GLU A 113 13.17 29.22 -16.54
N VAL A 114 14.09 29.88 -17.25
CA VAL A 114 15.52 29.88 -16.88
C VAL A 114 15.77 30.62 -15.56
N ALA A 115 15.05 31.72 -15.32
CA ALA A 115 15.17 32.48 -14.08
C ALA A 115 14.64 31.68 -12.88
N GLU A 116 13.51 31.00 -13.05
CA GLU A 116 12.92 30.12 -12.03
C GLU A 116 13.80 28.89 -11.77
N PHE A 117 14.30 28.24 -12.83
CA PHE A 117 15.24 27.13 -12.71
C PHE A 117 16.50 27.52 -11.90
N LEU A 118 17.10 28.67 -12.19
CA LEU A 118 18.27 29.17 -11.45
C LEU A 118 17.93 29.59 -10.01
N LYS A 119 16.69 30.02 -9.74
CA LYS A 119 16.21 30.33 -8.40
C LYS A 119 16.02 29.07 -7.54
N ILE A 120 15.44 28.01 -8.11
CA ILE A 120 15.34 26.68 -7.49
C ILE A 120 16.75 26.20 -7.18
N LEU A 121 17.66 26.27 -8.16
CA LEU A 121 19.06 25.89 -7.96
C LEU A 121 19.74 26.67 -6.82
N GLN A 122 19.45 27.97 -6.69
CA GLN A 122 19.96 28.79 -5.59
C GLN A 122 19.38 28.38 -4.23
N GLN A 123 18.11 28.03 -4.15
CA GLN A 123 17.51 27.54 -2.90
C GLN A 123 18.20 26.25 -2.45
N PHE A 124 18.43 25.32 -3.36
CA PHE A 124 19.01 24.00 -3.06
C PHE A 124 20.55 23.97 -3.06
N SER A 125 21.24 25.10 -3.24
CA SER A 125 22.71 25.19 -3.22
C SER A 125 23.30 25.48 -1.84
N SER A 126 22.51 26.02 -0.90
CA SER A 126 22.92 26.20 0.49
C SER A 126 22.60 24.96 1.31
N LEU A 127 23.59 24.38 1.97
CA LEU A 127 23.41 23.28 2.94
C LEU A 127 23.04 23.79 4.35
N ALA A 128 23.12 25.12 4.59
CA ALA A 128 22.92 25.72 5.91
C ALA A 128 21.48 26.17 6.17
N ASP A 129 20.71 26.41 5.11
CA ASP A 129 19.27 26.67 5.15
C ASP A 129 18.63 25.54 4.33
N GLU A 130 18.28 24.41 4.97
CA GLU A 130 17.61 23.31 4.27
C GLU A 130 16.26 23.81 3.72
N PRO A 131 16.08 23.93 2.39
CA PRO A 131 14.76 24.18 1.84
C PRO A 131 13.92 22.92 2.05
N GLU A 132 12.62 23.08 2.27
CA GLU A 132 11.67 21.96 2.33
C GLU A 132 11.68 21.16 1.00
N GLY A 133 12.50 20.12 0.90
CA GLY A 133 12.50 19.17 -0.21
C GLY A 133 13.86 18.95 -0.90
N ASP A 134 13.86 18.17 -1.97
CA ASP A 134 14.99 18.01 -2.88
C ASP A 134 14.79 18.83 -4.16
N PHE A 135 15.86 19.05 -4.93
CA PHE A 135 15.80 19.81 -6.18
C PHE A 135 14.86 19.17 -7.21
N ALA A 136 14.72 17.84 -7.20
CA ALA A 136 13.79 17.11 -8.05
C ALA A 136 12.32 17.49 -7.74
N THR A 137 11.95 17.60 -6.47
CA THR A 137 10.63 18.06 -6.01
C THR A 137 10.41 19.54 -6.36
N GLY A 138 11.44 20.38 -6.23
CA GLY A 138 11.39 21.80 -6.63
C GLY A 138 11.10 21.99 -8.12
N ILE A 139 11.75 21.22 -9.00
CA ILE A 139 11.48 21.22 -10.44
C ILE A 139 10.09 20.66 -10.73
N TRP A 140 9.68 19.57 -10.05
CA TRP A 140 8.37 18.96 -10.22
C TRP A 140 7.23 19.93 -9.90
N GLY A 141 7.36 20.72 -8.84
CA GLY A 141 6.33 21.69 -8.40
C GLY A 141 6.08 22.83 -9.40
N MET A 142 7.08 23.21 -10.20
CA MET A 142 7.00 24.36 -11.12
C MET A 142 6.49 24.01 -12.52
N LYS A 143 6.37 22.72 -12.87
CA LYS A 143 5.80 22.22 -14.14
C LYS A 143 6.36 22.92 -15.41
N PHE A 144 7.67 22.95 -15.57
CA PHE A 144 8.32 23.57 -16.73
C PHE A 144 7.89 22.93 -18.07
N PRO A 145 7.39 23.72 -19.04
CA PRO A 145 7.11 23.23 -20.39
C PRO A 145 8.35 22.78 -21.20
N HIS A 146 9.50 23.44 -21.02
CA HIS A 146 10.69 23.24 -21.87
C HIS A 146 11.92 22.67 -21.13
N ILE A 147 11.75 22.21 -19.88
CA ILE A 147 12.81 21.56 -19.07
C ILE A 147 12.33 20.17 -18.67
N GLN A 148 13.03 19.14 -19.12
CA GLN A 148 12.73 17.73 -18.83
C GLN A 148 13.84 17.11 -17.98
N TYR A 149 13.52 16.09 -17.19
CA TYR A 149 14.50 15.41 -16.35
C TYR A 149 14.09 13.96 -16.06
N GLU A 150 15.05 13.11 -15.70
CA GLU A 150 14.82 11.73 -15.26
C GLU A 150 15.52 11.46 -13.92
N ILE A 151 14.82 10.75 -13.03
CA ILE A 151 15.34 10.30 -11.74
C ILE A 151 15.74 8.82 -11.88
N ALA A 152 16.81 8.40 -11.20
CA ALA A 152 17.24 7.02 -11.24
C ALA A 152 16.23 6.04 -10.59
N ASP A 153 15.68 5.11 -11.38
CA ASP A 153 14.87 3.98 -10.87
C ASP A 153 15.72 3.06 -9.97
N PHE A 154 15.40 3.04 -8.66
CA PHE A 154 15.88 2.03 -7.72
C PHE A 154 14.91 0.84 -7.73
N SER A 155 14.93 0.04 -8.79
CA SER A 155 14.25 -1.27 -8.82
C SER A 155 15.21 -2.36 -8.34
N SER A 156 14.87 -3.01 -7.23
CA SER A 156 15.59 -4.17 -6.71
C SER A 156 15.21 -5.43 -7.48
N GLY A 157 16.03 -5.80 -8.48
CA GLY A 157 16.00 -7.11 -9.14
C GLY A 157 17.33 -7.82 -8.94
N THR A 158 17.32 -8.87 -8.12
CA THR A 158 18.46 -9.76 -7.88
C THR A 158 18.53 -10.81 -9.00
N GLU A 159 19.56 -10.75 -9.85
CA GLU A 159 20.08 -11.93 -10.57
C GLU A 159 21.43 -12.30 -9.94
N GLY A 160 21.54 -13.55 -9.49
CA GLY A 160 22.78 -14.12 -8.95
C GLY A 160 22.50 -15.24 -7.97
N GLY A 161 22.11 -16.42 -8.47
CA GLY A 161 22.04 -17.65 -7.70
C GLY A 161 23.40 -18.34 -7.59
N TRP A 162 23.67 -18.95 -6.43
CA TRP A 162 24.59 -20.07 -6.15
C TRP A 162 24.13 -20.63 -4.79
N GLU A 163 23.48 -21.80 -4.79
CA GLU A 163 24.04 -23.14 -4.50
C GLU A 163 24.22 -23.45 -3.00
N GLU A 164 23.70 -24.62 -2.65
CA GLU A 164 23.61 -25.24 -1.32
C GLU A 164 24.97 -25.42 -0.64
N GLY A 165 24.99 -25.34 0.69
CA GLY A 165 26.16 -25.60 1.52
C GLY A 165 25.81 -25.88 2.98
N GLU A 166 25.56 -27.16 3.22
CA GLU A 166 25.54 -27.99 4.44
C GLU A 166 25.62 -27.40 5.87
N GLU A 167 24.85 -28.09 6.71
CA GLU A 167 24.70 -28.03 8.16
C GLU A 167 26.00 -28.26 8.95
N GLY A 168 26.14 -27.51 10.05
CA GLY A 168 27.10 -27.77 11.12
C GLY A 168 26.45 -27.59 12.50
N LYS A 169 26.16 -28.72 13.16
CA LYS A 169 25.62 -28.88 14.52
C LYS A 169 26.29 -28.03 15.60
N GLY A 170 25.48 -27.59 16.57
CA GLY A 170 25.92 -27.16 17.89
C GLY A 170 24.77 -27.03 18.89
N ASP A 171 24.39 -28.14 19.52
CA ASP A 171 23.45 -28.23 20.65
C ASP A 171 23.84 -27.34 21.84
N LYS A 172 22.85 -26.68 22.46
CA LYS A 172 22.61 -26.76 23.93
C LYS A 172 21.26 -26.15 24.35
N LYS A 173 20.31 -27.07 24.60
CA LYS A 173 19.32 -27.21 25.69
C LYS A 173 18.88 -26.00 26.55
N ASN A 174 17.55 -25.94 26.65
CA ASN A 174 16.67 -25.66 27.82
C ASN A 174 16.73 -24.23 28.40
N GLU A 175 15.61 -23.57 28.76
CA GLU A 175 14.36 -24.11 29.28
C GLU A 175 13.18 -23.13 29.10
N ILE A 176 11.98 -23.72 29.12
CA ILE A 176 10.67 -23.17 28.80
C ILE A 176 10.00 -22.59 30.06
N SER A 177 8.97 -21.75 29.85
CA SER A 177 7.79 -21.53 30.69
C SER A 177 7.82 -20.26 31.56
N SER A 178 7.08 -19.19 31.27
CA SER A 178 5.61 -19.00 31.13
C SER A 178 4.85 -18.65 32.42
N PHE A 179 3.86 -17.77 32.22
CA PHE A 179 2.71 -17.37 33.05
C PHE A 179 2.79 -16.17 34.02
N LYS A 180 2.18 -15.07 33.54
CA LYS A 180 0.90 -14.48 34.00
C LYS A 180 0.70 -14.05 35.46
N THR A 181 0.43 -12.74 35.56
CA THR A 181 -0.78 -12.11 36.11
C THR A 181 -0.93 -12.03 37.64
N GLY A 182 -0.99 -10.78 38.12
CA GLY A 182 -2.18 -10.33 38.84
C GLY A 182 -2.04 -10.10 40.34
N SER A 183 -2.02 -8.80 40.66
CA SER A 183 -2.83 -8.16 41.70
C SER A 183 -2.54 -8.36 43.20
N ALA A 184 -2.70 -7.19 43.83
CA ALA A 184 -3.30 -6.97 45.14
C ALA A 184 -2.42 -7.21 46.37
N VAL A 185 -1.73 -6.12 46.70
CA VAL A 185 -1.45 -5.62 48.04
C VAL A 185 -2.53 -6.03 49.05
N THR A 186 -2.11 -6.81 50.05
CA THR A 186 -2.70 -6.84 51.38
C THR A 186 -1.57 -6.81 52.40
N THR A 187 -1.50 -5.74 53.18
CA THR A 187 -0.57 -5.59 54.30
C THR A 187 -0.97 -6.57 55.41
N PRO A 188 -0.01 -7.21 56.09
CA PRO A 188 -0.02 -7.04 57.54
C PRO A 188 1.36 -7.06 58.22
N GLY A 189 1.44 -6.34 59.35
CA GLY A 189 1.87 -6.98 60.60
C GLY A 189 3.35 -6.91 60.96
N ARG A 190 3.67 -5.91 61.80
CA ARG A 190 4.82 -5.86 62.71
C ARG A 190 5.00 -7.17 63.49
N LYS A 191 6.21 -7.73 63.50
CA LYS A 191 6.80 -8.48 64.62
C LYS A 191 8.29 -8.15 64.74
N ASN A 192 8.71 -7.89 65.98
CA ASN A 192 10.04 -7.47 66.38
C ASN A 192 11.00 -8.66 66.61
N MET A 193 12.29 -8.31 66.52
CA MET A 193 13.48 -8.77 67.24
C MET A 193 14.45 -9.79 66.61
N ASP A 194 15.62 -9.20 66.30
CA ASP A 194 16.99 -9.59 66.69
C ASP A 194 17.81 -10.56 65.83
N GLY A 195 18.94 -10.03 65.33
CA GLY A 195 20.05 -10.80 64.78
C GLY A 195 21.00 -9.99 63.90
N ARG A 196 22.00 -9.34 64.51
CA ARG A 196 23.07 -8.52 63.90
C ARG A 196 23.70 -9.10 62.62
N SER A 197 23.81 -8.28 61.57
CA SER A 197 25.10 -7.98 60.92
C SER A 197 24.95 -6.70 60.07
N GLY A 198 25.76 -5.67 60.37
CA GLY A 198 25.66 -4.36 59.73
C GLY A 198 26.34 -4.33 58.36
N SER A 199 25.61 -3.85 57.36
CA SER A 199 26.17 -2.98 56.32
C SER A 199 25.51 -1.62 56.50
N LEU A 200 26.31 -0.64 56.90
CA LEU A 200 25.91 0.69 57.31
C LEU A 200 25.54 1.53 56.09
N LEU A 201 24.26 1.59 55.74
CA LEU A 201 23.68 2.79 55.12
C LEU A 201 22.97 3.57 56.24
N PRO A 202 23.15 4.90 56.33
CA PRO A 202 22.35 5.68 57.26
C PRO A 202 20.86 5.47 56.93
N PRO A 203 19.98 5.42 57.93
CA PRO A 203 18.55 5.38 57.67
C PRO A 203 18.19 6.64 56.87
N ILE A 204 17.66 6.45 55.66
CA ILE A 204 17.12 7.54 54.85
C ILE A 204 15.98 8.14 55.67
N ASP A 205 16.14 9.39 56.08
CA ASP A 205 15.12 10.11 56.81
C ASP A 205 13.94 10.35 55.84
N PRO A 206 12.72 9.89 56.11
CA PRO A 206 11.57 10.15 55.24
C PRO A 206 11.30 11.65 55.05
N GLU A 207 11.82 12.53 55.92
CA GLU A 207 11.79 13.98 55.70
C GLU A 207 12.81 14.46 54.64
N GLU A 208 13.91 13.75 54.40
CA GLU A 208 14.87 14.03 53.30
C GLU A 208 14.34 13.59 51.92
N THR A 209 13.29 12.77 51.86
CA THR A 209 12.58 12.46 50.61
C THR A 209 11.46 13.44 50.26
N ILE A 210 11.21 14.43 51.12
CA ILE A 210 10.27 15.51 50.85
C ILE A 210 11.04 16.62 50.14
N LEU A 211 10.85 16.71 48.82
CA LEU A 211 11.44 17.77 48.00
C LEU A 211 11.14 19.13 48.63
N THR A 212 12.18 19.85 49.01
CA THR A 212 12.05 21.24 49.44
C THR A 212 11.51 22.09 48.30
N LEU A 213 10.87 23.23 48.60
CA LEU A 213 10.40 24.17 47.56
C LEU A 213 11.53 24.63 46.62
N GLN A 214 12.78 24.57 47.07
CA GLN A 214 13.97 24.90 46.27
C GLN A 214 14.36 23.75 45.35
N GLU A 215 14.38 22.50 45.84
CA GLU A 215 14.63 21.32 45.01
C GLU A 215 13.51 21.09 44.00
N GLN A 216 12.25 21.35 44.36
CA GLN A 216 11.12 21.28 43.44
C GLN A 216 11.24 22.31 42.33
N ARG A 217 11.73 23.53 42.64
CA ARG A 217 12.04 24.54 41.64
C ARG A 217 13.23 24.15 40.77
N GLN A 218 14.29 23.60 41.35
CA GLN A 218 15.46 23.12 40.58
C GLN A 218 15.09 21.95 39.66
N LEU A 219 14.25 21.02 40.12
CA LEU A 219 13.70 19.95 39.28
C LEU A 219 12.81 20.51 38.18
N GLN A 220 11.95 21.49 38.48
CA GLN A 220 11.16 22.18 37.46
C GLN A 220 12.03 22.95 36.47
N GLU A 221 13.12 23.55 36.92
CA GLU A 221 14.08 24.27 36.10
C GLU A 221 14.87 23.31 35.21
N MET A 222 15.34 22.17 35.75
CA MET A 222 15.96 21.09 34.98
C MET A 222 15.00 20.51 33.94
N VAL A 223 13.75 20.19 34.32
CA VAL A 223 12.70 19.72 33.40
C VAL A 223 12.39 20.78 32.34
N SER A 224 12.41 22.08 32.70
CA SER A 224 12.19 23.16 31.73
C SER A 224 13.36 23.36 30.79
N LEU A 225 14.60 23.15 31.24
CA LEU A 225 15.81 23.19 30.42
C LEU A 225 15.86 22.00 29.48
N GLU A 226 15.50 20.81 29.96
CA GLU A 226 15.37 19.59 29.16
C GLU A 226 14.22 19.70 28.16
N ALA A 227 13.09 20.29 28.53
CA ALA A 227 11.99 20.62 27.61
C ALA A 227 12.33 21.74 26.61
N ALA A 228 13.29 22.61 26.93
CA ALA A 228 13.84 23.63 26.03
C ALA A 228 15.04 23.14 25.20
N THR A 229 15.50 21.91 25.46
CA THR A 229 16.57 21.30 24.67
C THR A 229 15.97 20.88 23.33
N ASP A 230 16.61 21.29 22.24
CA ASP A 230 16.18 20.93 20.90
C ASP A 230 16.49 19.43 20.65
N TYR A 231 15.52 18.56 20.94
CA TYR A 231 15.63 17.11 20.72
C TYR A 231 15.96 16.79 19.25
N ALA A 232 15.56 17.64 18.29
CA ALA A 232 15.87 17.48 16.88
C ALA A 232 17.37 17.61 16.59
N ALA A 233 18.09 18.47 17.34
CA ALA A 233 19.54 18.60 17.25
C ALA A 233 20.26 17.38 17.86
N GLY A 234 19.67 16.75 18.88
CA GLY A 234 20.16 15.48 19.43
C GLY A 234 20.11 14.34 18.40
N VAL A 235 19.03 14.27 17.62
CA VAL A 235 18.88 13.28 16.53
C VAL A 235 19.97 13.46 15.47
N ASP A 236 20.31 14.69 15.09
CA ASP A 236 21.38 14.96 14.10
C ASP A 236 22.73 14.44 14.55
N VAL A 237 23.10 14.74 15.80
CA VAL A 237 24.38 14.29 16.38
C VAL A 237 24.45 12.76 16.41
N LEU A 238 23.34 12.09 16.73
CA LEU A 238 23.26 10.63 16.70
C LEU A 238 23.38 10.10 15.27
N MET A 239 22.69 10.69 14.29
CA MET A 239 22.79 10.32 12.88
C MET A 239 24.22 10.46 12.34
N ASP A 240 24.89 11.58 12.62
CA ASP A 240 26.28 11.83 12.24
C ASP A 240 27.23 10.83 12.91
N GLY A 241 27.00 10.54 14.19
CA GLY A 241 27.71 9.52 14.94
C GLY A 241 27.62 8.14 14.28
N MET A 242 26.44 7.77 13.77
CA MET A 242 26.24 6.52 13.04
C MET A 242 27.04 6.44 11.74
N LEU A 243 27.20 7.56 11.02
CA LEU A 243 27.98 7.60 9.78
C LEU A 243 29.47 7.32 10.01
N LEU A 244 29.98 7.71 11.18
CA LEU A 244 31.37 7.53 11.60
C LEU A 244 31.61 6.19 12.30
N CYS A 245 30.56 5.59 12.88
CA CYS A 245 30.65 4.37 13.66
C CYS A 245 31.00 3.15 12.79
N ARG A 246 32.00 2.37 13.21
CA ARG A 246 32.42 1.13 12.52
C ARG A 246 32.24 -0.13 13.37
N GLU A 247 31.88 0.04 14.64
CA GLU A 247 31.69 -1.04 15.60
C GLU A 247 30.20 -1.35 15.77
N LYS A 248 29.86 -2.63 15.83
CA LYS A 248 28.47 -3.08 15.86
C LYS A 248 27.77 -2.70 17.16
N GLU A 249 28.46 -2.81 18.28
CA GLU A 249 27.95 -2.55 19.62
C GLU A 249 27.54 -1.08 19.75
N SER A 250 28.46 -0.17 19.42
CA SER A 250 28.23 1.28 19.44
C SER A 250 27.12 1.69 18.48
N PHE A 251 27.06 1.12 17.28
CA PHE A 251 25.98 1.36 16.32
C PHE A 251 24.62 0.89 16.86
N THR A 252 24.58 -0.29 17.49
CA THR A 252 23.34 -0.85 18.06
C THR A 252 22.82 0.02 19.20
N VAL A 253 23.69 0.53 20.07
CA VAL A 253 23.31 1.46 21.14
C VAL A 253 22.67 2.73 20.57
N ILE A 254 23.25 3.32 19.53
CA ILE A 254 22.67 4.51 18.89
C ILE A 254 21.29 4.21 18.31
N VAL A 255 21.13 3.07 17.62
CA VAL A 255 19.84 2.64 17.05
C VAL A 255 18.78 2.40 18.13
N ASP A 256 19.14 1.81 19.27
CA ASP A 256 18.21 1.60 20.37
C ASP A 256 17.79 2.95 21.00
N VAL A 257 18.71 3.91 21.18
CA VAL A 257 18.37 5.27 21.64
C VAL A 257 17.42 5.97 20.67
N LEU A 258 17.66 5.84 19.36
CA LEU A 258 16.78 6.41 18.34
C LEU A 258 15.40 5.75 18.31
N LEU A 259 15.30 4.47 18.67
CA LEU A 259 14.01 3.79 18.78
C LEU A 259 13.19 4.32 19.95
N ASP A 260 13.83 4.56 21.08
CA ASP A 260 13.17 5.13 22.25
C ASP A 260 12.76 6.58 21.97
N GLU A 261 13.65 7.39 21.36
CA GLU A 261 13.30 8.75 20.92
C GLU A 261 12.14 8.72 19.92
N PHE A 262 12.15 7.83 18.92
CA PHE A 262 11.05 7.70 17.97
C PHE A 262 9.70 7.45 18.67
N ARG A 263 9.67 6.57 19.67
CA ARG A 263 8.45 6.28 20.45
C ARG A 263 8.01 7.48 21.26
N GLU A 264 8.95 8.17 21.89
CA GLU A 264 8.67 9.36 22.68
C GLU A 264 8.15 10.50 21.80
N SER A 265 8.81 10.79 20.67
CA SER A 265 8.35 11.81 19.72
C SER A 265 6.92 11.51 19.23
N LEU A 266 6.62 10.26 18.87
CA LEU A 266 5.25 9.85 18.51
C LEU A 266 4.23 10.07 19.63
N SER A 267 4.63 9.85 20.89
CA SER A 267 3.76 10.07 22.05
C SER A 267 3.49 11.55 22.34
N ARG A 268 4.49 12.41 22.08
CA ARG A 268 4.43 13.87 22.24
C ARG A 268 3.74 14.58 21.08
N GLY A 269 3.57 13.90 19.94
CA GLY A 269 3.03 14.49 18.70
C GLY A 269 4.08 15.18 17.84
N GLU A 270 5.36 14.96 18.10
CA GLU A 270 6.49 15.52 17.37
C GLU A 270 6.77 14.67 16.10
N PHE A 271 5.84 14.70 15.14
CA PHE A 271 5.90 13.81 13.97
C PHE A 271 7.08 14.12 13.04
N ASP A 272 7.55 15.36 12.95
CA ASP A 272 8.73 15.69 12.15
C ASP A 272 10.01 15.04 12.70
N THR A 273 10.20 15.04 14.03
CA THR A 273 11.31 14.34 14.69
C THR A 273 11.22 12.83 14.43
N ALA A 274 10.03 12.25 14.59
CA ALA A 274 9.82 10.83 14.33
C ALA A 274 10.12 10.46 12.86
N LEU A 275 9.69 11.31 11.91
CA LEU A 275 9.97 11.15 10.49
C LEU A 275 11.47 11.23 10.19
N LYS A 276 12.16 12.22 10.76
CA LYS A 276 13.61 12.41 10.63
C LYS A 276 14.38 11.15 11.05
N ILE A 277 13.99 10.54 12.16
CA ILE A 277 14.60 9.29 12.65
C ILE A 277 14.41 8.13 11.66
N VAL A 278 13.15 7.81 11.29
CA VAL A 278 12.89 6.64 10.42
C VAL A 278 13.44 6.83 9.00
N TRP A 279 13.41 8.06 8.49
CA TRP A 279 13.94 8.38 7.17
C TRP A 279 15.47 8.41 7.16
N GLY A 280 16.08 9.05 8.16
CA GLY A 280 17.53 9.09 8.35
C GLY A 280 18.11 7.68 8.47
N LEU A 281 17.48 6.83 9.29
CA LEU A 281 17.92 5.45 9.45
C LEU A 281 17.80 4.62 8.17
N ARG A 282 16.76 4.84 7.35
CA ARG A 282 16.66 4.21 6.02
C ARG A 282 17.81 4.65 5.10
N LYS A 283 18.16 5.94 5.11
CA LYS A 283 19.29 6.48 4.31
C LYS A 283 20.61 5.87 4.75
N VAL A 284 20.85 5.78 6.05
CA VAL A 284 22.04 5.12 6.61
C VAL A 284 22.06 3.64 6.20
N ALA A 285 20.97 2.90 6.41
CA ALA A 285 20.88 1.49 6.04
C ALA A 285 21.19 1.26 4.54
N GLY A 286 20.61 2.07 3.64
CA GLY A 286 20.86 1.97 2.20
C GLY A 286 22.30 2.26 1.80
N LYS A 287 22.95 3.26 2.42
CA LYS A 287 24.35 3.62 2.15
C LYS A 287 25.34 2.55 2.59
N TYR A 288 25.11 1.91 3.74
CA TYR A 288 26.03 0.95 4.32
C TYR A 288 25.74 -0.51 3.99
N GLN A 289 24.63 -0.82 3.30
CA GLN A 289 24.22 -2.20 2.97
C GLN A 289 25.34 -3.02 2.30
N LYS A 290 26.19 -2.39 1.48
CA LYS A 290 27.32 -3.05 0.80
C LYS A 290 28.62 -3.11 1.61
N GLN A 291 28.78 -2.23 2.60
CA GLN A 291 30.03 -2.06 3.34
C GLN A 291 30.00 -2.75 4.71
N LEU A 292 28.84 -2.75 5.37
CA LEU A 292 28.62 -3.30 6.71
C LEU A 292 27.30 -4.08 6.73
N PRO A 293 27.29 -5.36 6.28
CA PRO A 293 26.06 -6.15 6.21
C PRO A 293 25.32 -6.23 7.55
N TRP A 294 26.05 -6.32 8.66
CA TRP A 294 25.47 -6.37 10.02
C TRP A 294 24.71 -5.10 10.40
N ALA A 295 24.99 -3.94 9.80
CA ALA A 295 24.27 -2.70 10.07
C ALA A 295 22.86 -2.77 9.47
N GLY A 296 22.70 -3.46 8.34
CA GLY A 296 21.41 -3.77 7.75
C GLY A 296 20.51 -4.54 8.71
N ASP A 297 21.02 -5.60 9.34
CA ASP A 297 20.26 -6.42 10.30
C ASP A 297 19.79 -5.60 11.52
N VAL A 298 20.65 -4.72 12.03
CA VAL A 298 20.31 -3.82 13.16
C VAL A 298 19.19 -2.86 12.76
N CYS A 299 19.26 -2.25 11.57
CA CYS A 299 18.20 -1.37 11.07
C CYS A 299 16.89 -2.12 10.78
N VAL A 300 16.94 -3.35 10.26
CA VAL A 300 15.75 -4.19 10.06
C VAL A 300 15.06 -4.47 11.40
N ASN A 301 15.82 -4.78 12.45
CA ASN A 301 15.27 -4.97 13.79
C ASN A 301 14.64 -3.69 14.35
N PHE A 302 15.25 -2.53 14.11
CA PHE A 302 14.64 -1.25 14.44
C PHE A 302 13.27 -1.09 13.76
N PHE A 303 13.17 -1.28 12.44
CA PHE A 303 11.90 -1.09 11.73
C PHE A 303 10.84 -2.08 12.17
N ALA A 304 11.21 -3.33 12.48
CA ALA A 304 10.30 -4.30 13.06
C ALA A 304 9.75 -3.84 14.42
N LYS A 305 10.60 -3.32 15.31
CA LYS A 305 10.18 -2.77 16.62
C LYS A 305 9.39 -1.47 16.47
N ALA A 306 9.73 -0.61 15.52
CA ALA A 306 9.04 0.65 15.24
C ALA A 306 7.64 0.42 14.64
N SER A 307 7.46 -0.64 13.85
CA SER A 307 6.17 -1.08 13.31
C SER A 307 5.26 -1.78 14.33
N ALA A 308 5.81 -2.19 15.48
CA ALA A 308 5.09 -2.97 16.47
C ALA A 308 3.96 -2.14 17.14
N PRO A 309 2.88 -2.80 17.60
CA PRO A 309 1.76 -2.13 18.25
C PRO A 309 2.16 -1.20 19.39
N GLU A 310 3.16 -1.59 20.18
CA GLU A 310 3.65 -0.82 21.32
C GLU A 310 4.15 0.56 20.89
N SER A 311 4.85 0.64 19.76
CA SER A 311 5.43 1.88 19.24
C SER A 311 4.39 2.79 18.57
N LEU A 312 3.40 2.20 17.88
CA LEU A 312 2.41 2.98 17.12
C LEU A 312 1.16 3.31 17.93
N SER A 313 0.89 2.60 19.04
CA SER A 313 -0.31 2.82 19.86
C SER A 313 -0.55 4.28 20.32
N PRO A 314 0.48 5.12 20.63
CA PRO A 314 0.25 6.51 21.00
C PRO A 314 -0.38 7.33 19.86
N VAL A 315 0.08 7.11 18.62
CA VAL A 315 -0.47 7.74 17.41
C VAL A 315 -1.92 7.32 17.20
N LEU A 316 -2.22 6.04 17.41
CA LEU A 316 -3.59 5.52 17.27
C LEU A 316 -4.56 6.21 18.24
N GLY A 317 -4.13 6.46 19.47
CA GLY A 317 -4.93 7.14 20.49
C GLY A 317 -5.22 8.62 20.15
N GLN A 318 -4.35 9.25 19.37
CA GLN A 318 -4.44 10.67 19.02
C GLN A 318 -5.02 10.92 17.62
N TRP A 319 -5.11 9.89 16.77
CA TRP A 319 -5.49 9.98 15.35
C TRP A 319 -6.75 10.83 15.07
N SER A 320 -7.76 10.74 15.94
CA SER A 320 -8.99 11.54 15.84
C SER A 320 -8.75 13.06 15.85
N ARG A 321 -7.74 13.53 16.59
CA ARG A 321 -7.50 14.95 16.90
C ARG A 321 -6.52 15.66 15.97
N LEU A 322 -5.76 14.89 15.19
CA LEU A 322 -4.71 15.42 14.33
C LEU A 322 -5.23 16.40 13.26
N GLU A 323 -4.42 17.39 12.91
CA GLU A 323 -4.64 18.23 11.74
C GLU A 323 -4.29 17.48 10.44
N ASN A 324 -4.60 18.06 9.28
CA ASN A 324 -4.43 17.35 8.00
C ASN A 324 -2.96 17.29 7.54
N ASP A 325 -2.18 18.30 7.87
CA ASP A 325 -0.73 18.38 7.68
C ASP A 325 0.01 17.36 8.55
N GLU A 326 -0.34 17.26 9.83
CA GLU A 326 0.19 16.22 10.73
C GLU A 326 -0.11 14.81 10.21
N ALA A 327 -1.29 14.61 9.61
CA ALA A 327 -1.67 13.34 8.99
C ALA A 327 -0.83 13.01 7.74
N ASP A 328 -0.36 14.00 6.98
CA ASP A 328 0.53 13.80 5.83
C ASP A 328 1.93 13.34 6.28
N THR A 329 2.49 14.01 7.29
CA THR A 329 3.76 13.61 7.92
C THR A 329 3.69 12.18 8.46
N LEU A 330 2.57 11.79 9.07
CA LEU A 330 2.36 10.42 9.55
C LEU A 330 2.31 9.39 8.42
N ILE A 331 1.75 9.70 7.25
CA ILE A 331 1.80 8.78 6.10
C ILE A 331 3.24 8.56 5.65
N ARG A 332 4.05 9.62 5.62
CA ARG A 332 5.49 9.51 5.29
C ARG A 332 6.21 8.63 6.30
N ILE A 333 5.87 8.74 7.58
CA ILE A 333 6.37 7.83 8.63
C ILE A 333 5.93 6.40 8.32
N PHE A 334 4.64 6.15 8.08
CA PHE A 334 4.12 4.80 7.78
C PHE A 334 4.77 4.19 6.53
N GLY A 335 5.03 4.97 5.49
CA GLY A 335 5.78 4.51 4.31
C GLY A 335 7.23 4.08 4.63
N CYS A 336 7.81 4.62 5.70
CA CYS A 336 9.14 4.24 6.19
C CYS A 336 9.14 2.96 7.05
N LEU A 337 7.99 2.52 7.55
CA LEU A 337 7.87 1.35 8.42
C LEU A 337 8.01 0.02 7.68
N ASP A 338 8.20 -1.05 8.46
CA ASP A 338 8.10 -2.43 8.02
C ASP A 338 6.63 -2.80 7.71
N PRO A 339 6.33 -3.60 6.66
CA PRO A 339 4.97 -4.00 6.30
C PRO A 339 4.13 -4.64 7.42
N SER A 340 4.76 -5.20 8.47
CA SER A 340 4.06 -5.66 9.67
C SER A 340 3.22 -4.58 10.37
N ALA A 341 3.51 -3.29 10.14
CA ALA A 341 2.73 -2.17 10.64
C ALA A 341 1.25 -2.22 10.22
N VAL A 342 0.91 -2.91 9.12
CA VAL A 342 -0.47 -3.15 8.68
C VAL A 342 -1.31 -3.79 9.81
N LEU A 343 -0.73 -4.69 10.59
CA LEU A 343 -1.43 -5.36 11.70
C LEU A 343 -1.94 -4.37 12.74
N THR A 344 -1.23 -3.26 12.92
CA THR A 344 -1.56 -2.21 13.88
C THR A 344 -2.49 -1.17 13.26
N LEU A 345 -2.15 -0.67 12.07
CA LEU A 345 -2.90 0.39 11.37
C LEU A 345 -4.32 -0.04 11.01
N ALA A 346 -4.50 -1.31 10.64
CA ALA A 346 -5.81 -1.86 10.28
C ALA A 346 -6.80 -1.96 11.45
N LEU A 347 -6.32 -1.90 12.70
CA LEU A 347 -7.19 -1.93 13.89
C LEU A 347 -7.87 -0.58 14.14
N LEU A 348 -7.47 0.48 13.45
CA LEU A 348 -8.15 1.77 13.53
C LEU A 348 -9.56 1.67 12.92
N PRO A 349 -10.60 2.16 13.63
CA PRO A 349 -11.96 2.11 13.13
C PRO A 349 -12.12 3.01 11.91
N GLN A 350 -12.33 2.40 10.75
CA GLN A 350 -12.60 3.12 9.50
C GLN A 350 -13.98 3.77 9.56
N GLY A 351 -14.07 5.07 9.26
CA GLY A 351 -15.34 5.80 9.18
C GLY A 351 -15.72 6.61 10.42
N GLU A 352 -14.95 6.54 11.52
CA GLU A 352 -15.09 7.47 12.65
C GLU A 352 -14.39 8.82 12.38
N TYR A 353 -13.55 8.88 11.34
CA TYR A 353 -12.74 10.03 11.00
C TYR A 353 -13.24 10.76 9.75
N SER A 354 -12.64 11.92 9.46
CA SER A 354 -12.89 12.66 8.23
C SER A 354 -12.59 11.80 6.99
N ARG A 355 -13.24 12.11 5.85
CA ARG A 355 -13.00 11.40 4.60
C ARG A 355 -11.53 11.41 4.19
N VAL A 356 -10.83 12.53 4.44
CA VAL A 356 -9.40 12.68 4.15
C VAL A 356 -8.61 11.70 5.02
N LYS A 357 -8.76 11.71 6.35
CA LYS A 357 -8.03 10.82 7.25
C LYS A 357 -8.25 9.33 6.96
N ASN A 358 -9.48 8.92 6.65
CA ASN A 358 -9.76 7.53 6.27
C ASN A 358 -9.05 7.15 4.97
N GLN A 359 -8.97 8.07 4.00
CA GLN A 359 -8.24 7.84 2.75
C GLN A 359 -6.73 7.74 3.01
N LEU A 360 -6.16 8.66 3.79
CA LEU A 360 -4.74 8.65 4.16
C LEU A 360 -4.32 7.33 4.83
N LEU A 361 -5.13 6.85 5.79
CA LEU A 361 -4.90 5.56 6.43
C LEU A 361 -5.05 4.39 5.45
N THR A 362 -6.04 4.45 4.55
CA THR A 362 -6.23 3.43 3.50
C THR A 362 -5.01 3.36 2.58
N ASP A 363 -4.52 4.52 2.12
CA ASP A 363 -3.36 4.62 1.22
C ASP A 363 -2.08 4.09 1.89
N ALA A 364 -1.89 4.38 3.18
CA ALA A 364 -0.77 3.83 3.96
C ALA A 364 -0.83 2.29 4.06
N ILE A 365 -2.01 1.72 4.34
CA ILE A 365 -2.18 0.26 4.40
C ILE A 365 -1.96 -0.38 3.03
N ILE A 366 -2.45 0.25 1.95
CA ILE A 366 -2.22 -0.22 0.57
C ILE A 366 -0.73 -0.23 0.26
N SER A 367 -0.03 0.89 0.48
CA SER A 367 1.39 1.02 0.20
C SER A 367 2.23 -0.03 0.92
N LEU A 368 1.91 -0.33 2.19
CA LEU A 368 2.57 -1.39 2.94
C LEU A 368 2.22 -2.79 2.41
N SER A 369 0.96 -3.01 2.02
CA SER A 369 0.48 -4.31 1.53
C SER A 369 0.98 -4.65 0.12
N GLU A 370 1.27 -3.65 -0.70
CA GLU A 370 1.91 -3.82 -2.02
C GLU A 370 3.38 -4.25 -1.88
N ARG A 371 4.06 -3.80 -0.82
CA ARG A 371 5.43 -4.25 -0.49
C ARG A 371 5.45 -5.67 0.07
N ASP A 372 4.53 -5.98 0.98
CA ASP A 372 4.31 -7.34 1.47
C ASP A 372 2.86 -7.53 1.92
N SER A 373 2.17 -8.44 1.24
CA SER A 373 0.75 -8.73 1.49
C SER A 373 0.50 -9.74 2.61
N ARG A 374 1.55 -10.44 3.09
CA ARG A 374 1.42 -11.49 4.12
C ARG A 374 0.83 -10.98 5.45
N PRO A 375 1.20 -9.80 5.98
CA PRO A 375 0.61 -9.29 7.21
C PRO A 375 -0.90 -9.03 7.06
N LEU A 376 -1.33 -8.43 5.95
CA LEU A 376 -2.75 -8.21 5.67
C LEU A 376 -3.49 -9.54 5.50
N GLU A 377 -2.87 -10.53 4.86
CA GLU A 377 -3.44 -11.86 4.70
C GLU A 377 -3.68 -12.56 6.05
N ALA A 378 -2.68 -12.56 6.93
CA ALA A 378 -2.79 -13.11 8.27
C ALA A 378 -3.88 -12.39 9.09
N LEU A 379 -3.99 -11.07 8.95
CA LEU A 379 -5.03 -10.29 9.61
C LEU A 379 -6.44 -10.67 9.13
N LEU A 380 -6.63 -10.89 7.82
CA LEU A 380 -7.92 -11.27 7.24
C LEU A 380 -8.35 -12.69 7.64
N ASP A 381 -7.42 -13.58 7.97
CA ASP A 381 -7.73 -14.92 8.49
C ASP A 381 -8.38 -14.89 9.86
N GLU A 382 -7.92 -13.99 10.71
CA GLU A 382 -8.35 -13.85 12.10
C GLU A 382 -9.42 -12.76 12.26
N ALA A 383 -9.75 -12.04 11.18
CA ALA A 383 -10.65 -10.91 11.23
C ALA A 383 -12.06 -11.30 11.71
N GLY A 384 -12.58 -10.55 12.68
CA GLY A 384 -14.00 -10.52 13.00
C GLY A 384 -14.81 -9.76 11.95
N GLN A 385 -16.12 -9.62 12.18
CA GLN A 385 -16.99 -8.86 11.26
C GLN A 385 -16.52 -7.41 11.08
N GLU A 386 -16.28 -6.71 12.18
CA GLU A 386 -15.98 -5.27 12.16
C GLU A 386 -14.67 -4.98 11.41
N LEU A 387 -13.62 -5.76 11.70
CA LEU A 387 -12.32 -5.64 11.04
C LEU A 387 -12.39 -6.01 9.55
N ALA A 388 -13.12 -7.07 9.18
CA ALA A 388 -13.31 -7.41 7.77
C ALA A 388 -14.10 -6.33 7.02
N GLU A 389 -15.07 -5.70 7.67
CA GLU A 389 -15.85 -4.59 7.09
C GLU A 389 -15.03 -3.30 6.97
N SER A 390 -14.15 -3.02 7.93
CA SER A 390 -13.25 -1.86 7.91
C SER A 390 -12.15 -2.01 6.85
N LEU A 391 -11.66 -3.21 6.61
CA LEU A 391 -10.64 -3.48 5.58
C LEU A 391 -11.20 -3.56 4.16
N PHE A 392 -12.52 -3.61 3.99
CA PHE A 392 -13.12 -3.74 2.67
C PHE A 392 -12.76 -2.60 1.69
N PRO A 393 -12.77 -1.31 2.08
CA PRO A 393 -12.32 -0.22 1.22
C PRO A 393 -10.86 -0.32 0.80
N VAL A 394 -9.99 -0.85 1.68
CA VAL A 394 -8.58 -1.13 1.38
C VAL A 394 -8.49 -2.21 0.31
N ILE A 395 -9.15 -3.36 0.53
CA ILE A 395 -9.14 -4.49 -0.41
C ILE A 395 -9.63 -4.09 -1.80
N MET A 396 -10.63 -3.21 -1.87
CA MET A 396 -11.20 -2.76 -3.14
C MET A 396 -10.31 -1.77 -3.92
N GLN A 397 -9.31 -1.16 -3.28
CA GLN A 397 -8.39 -0.21 -3.89
C GLN A 397 -7.01 -0.81 -4.21
N LEU A 398 -6.73 -2.03 -3.73
CA LEU A 398 -5.57 -2.80 -4.15
C LEU A 398 -5.64 -3.14 -5.65
N ASP A 399 -4.50 -3.56 -6.20
CA ASP A 399 -4.44 -4.09 -7.56
C ASP A 399 -5.47 -5.22 -7.77
N ILE A 400 -5.88 -5.37 -9.03
CA ILE A 400 -7.00 -6.22 -9.43
C ILE A 400 -6.80 -7.71 -9.10
N GLU A 401 -5.55 -8.19 -9.06
CA GLU A 401 -5.24 -9.60 -8.78
C GLU A 401 -5.24 -9.85 -7.27
N THR A 402 -4.56 -8.98 -6.52
CA THR A 402 -4.51 -9.05 -5.05
C THR A 402 -5.89 -8.84 -4.44
N SER A 403 -6.65 -7.88 -4.95
CA SER A 403 -8.04 -7.62 -4.53
C SER A 403 -8.89 -8.88 -4.68
N LEU A 404 -8.88 -9.53 -5.86
CA LEU A 404 -9.64 -10.75 -6.08
C LEU A 404 -9.19 -11.89 -5.17
N ARG A 405 -7.87 -12.03 -4.92
CA ARG A 405 -7.32 -13.03 -4.01
C ARG A 405 -7.88 -12.86 -2.60
N PHE A 406 -7.90 -11.64 -2.07
CA PHE A 406 -8.47 -11.36 -0.75
C PHE A 406 -10.00 -11.50 -0.71
N LEU A 407 -10.71 -11.07 -1.76
CA LEU A 407 -12.15 -11.31 -1.87
C LEU A 407 -12.47 -12.81 -1.86
N ARG A 408 -11.70 -13.66 -2.56
CA ARG A 408 -11.89 -15.12 -2.51
C ARG A 408 -11.76 -15.67 -1.09
N ARG A 409 -10.84 -15.13 -0.30
CA ARG A 409 -10.65 -15.50 1.11
C ARG A 409 -11.85 -15.08 1.97
N LEU A 410 -12.27 -13.83 1.84
CA LEU A 410 -13.45 -13.30 2.56
C LEU A 410 -14.78 -13.94 2.13
N ALA A 411 -14.85 -14.58 0.96
CA ALA A 411 -16.03 -15.32 0.53
C ALA A 411 -16.28 -16.57 1.39
N ALA A 412 -15.27 -17.06 2.13
CA ALA A 412 -15.39 -18.17 3.07
C ALA A 412 -15.56 -17.72 4.55
N HIS A 413 -15.65 -16.41 4.80
CA HIS A 413 -15.66 -15.83 6.15
C HIS A 413 -16.84 -16.35 7.01
N PRO A 414 -16.67 -16.58 8.33
CA PRO A 414 -17.74 -17.11 9.19
C PRO A 414 -18.98 -16.20 9.26
N ASN A 415 -18.77 -14.88 9.27
CA ASN A 415 -19.87 -13.91 9.29
C ASN A 415 -20.56 -13.78 7.92
N VAL A 416 -21.90 -13.90 7.92
CA VAL A 416 -22.73 -13.88 6.71
C VAL A 416 -22.78 -12.50 6.03
N SER A 417 -22.71 -11.40 6.78
CA SER A 417 -22.73 -10.04 6.23
C SER A 417 -21.48 -9.79 5.39
N VAL A 418 -20.31 -10.19 5.92
CA VAL A 418 -19.03 -10.15 5.20
C VAL A 418 -19.11 -10.96 3.91
N ARG A 419 -19.50 -12.25 4.00
CA ARG A 419 -19.62 -13.09 2.78
C ARG A 419 -20.57 -12.48 1.74
N ARG A 420 -21.72 -11.95 2.16
CA ARG A 420 -22.68 -11.34 1.22
C ARG A 420 -22.11 -10.14 0.49
N ARG A 421 -21.42 -9.24 1.22
CA ARG A 421 -20.75 -8.08 0.64
C ARG A 421 -19.68 -8.53 -0.35
N THR A 422 -18.81 -9.43 0.08
CA THR A 422 -17.71 -9.98 -0.72
C THR A 422 -18.20 -10.66 -2.00
N VAL A 423 -19.20 -11.55 -1.91
CA VAL A 423 -19.76 -12.21 -3.10
C VAL A 423 -20.38 -11.18 -4.04
N GLY A 424 -21.04 -10.15 -3.51
CA GLY A 424 -21.54 -9.03 -4.32
C GLY A 424 -20.45 -8.43 -5.21
N GLU A 425 -19.26 -8.20 -4.66
CA GLU A 425 -18.14 -7.63 -5.40
C GLU A 425 -17.47 -8.63 -6.34
N ILE A 426 -17.26 -9.88 -5.93
CA ILE A 426 -16.74 -10.94 -6.82
C ILE A 426 -17.60 -11.07 -8.09
N LEU A 427 -18.92 -10.98 -7.98
CA LEU A 427 -19.82 -11.08 -9.13
C LEU A 427 -19.64 -9.99 -10.19
N ARG A 428 -19.05 -8.84 -9.82
CA ARG A 428 -18.78 -7.71 -10.71
C ARG A 428 -17.30 -7.60 -11.07
N HIS A 429 -16.46 -8.42 -10.46
CA HIS A 429 -15.03 -8.34 -10.60
C HIS A 429 -14.59 -8.85 -11.99
N PRO A 430 -13.76 -8.10 -12.74
CA PRO A 430 -13.42 -8.43 -14.13
C PRO A 430 -12.63 -9.73 -14.29
N LEU A 431 -11.81 -10.09 -13.30
CA LEU A 431 -11.04 -11.33 -13.30
C LEU A 431 -11.78 -12.54 -12.68
N ALA A 432 -13.02 -12.37 -12.20
CA ALA A 432 -13.74 -13.46 -11.55
C ALA A 432 -14.19 -14.53 -12.55
N LEU A 433 -13.77 -15.78 -12.31
CA LEU A 433 -14.10 -16.90 -13.18
C LEU A 433 -15.52 -17.42 -12.89
N PRO A 434 -16.37 -17.61 -13.92
CA PRO A 434 -17.73 -18.13 -13.72
C PRO A 434 -17.78 -19.44 -12.93
N GLY A 435 -16.82 -20.35 -13.17
CA GLY A 435 -16.74 -21.63 -12.47
C GLY A 435 -16.50 -21.51 -10.97
N GLU A 436 -15.79 -20.48 -10.51
CA GLU A 436 -15.55 -20.24 -9.08
C GLU A 436 -16.79 -19.65 -8.41
N ILE A 437 -17.40 -18.64 -9.05
CA ILE A 437 -18.65 -18.02 -8.59
C ILE A 437 -19.73 -19.09 -8.42
N LEU A 438 -19.87 -19.99 -9.40
CA LEU A 438 -20.90 -21.02 -9.40
C LEU A 438 -20.73 -22.02 -8.25
N LYS A 439 -19.51 -22.27 -7.75
CA LYS A 439 -19.27 -23.14 -6.58
C LYS A 439 -19.88 -22.57 -5.29
N LEU A 440 -20.15 -21.27 -5.22
CA LEU A 440 -20.81 -20.63 -4.07
C LEU A 440 -22.32 -20.93 -3.98
N ILE A 441 -22.87 -21.73 -4.92
CA ILE A 441 -24.28 -22.15 -4.93
C ILE A 441 -24.70 -22.93 -3.67
N ASP A 442 -23.74 -23.53 -2.95
CA ASP A 442 -23.96 -24.30 -1.73
C ASP A 442 -23.74 -23.49 -0.44
N ASP A 443 -23.52 -22.17 -0.51
CA ASP A 443 -23.38 -21.34 0.69
C ASP A 443 -24.59 -21.53 1.62
N PRO A 444 -24.40 -21.65 2.95
CA PRO A 444 -25.51 -21.82 3.90
C PRO A 444 -26.52 -20.67 3.86
N ASP A 445 -26.09 -19.48 3.45
CA ASP A 445 -26.94 -18.31 3.32
C ASP A 445 -27.74 -18.28 2.01
N LYS A 446 -29.07 -18.19 2.15
CA LYS A 446 -30.00 -18.14 1.02
C LYS A 446 -29.78 -16.94 0.09
N THR A 447 -29.26 -15.81 0.60
CA THR A 447 -29.07 -14.60 -0.20
C THR A 447 -27.87 -14.78 -1.13
N ILE A 448 -26.78 -15.37 -0.62
CA ILE A 448 -25.61 -15.72 -1.44
C ILE A 448 -25.99 -16.71 -2.54
N ARG A 449 -26.70 -17.79 -2.18
CA ARG A 449 -27.21 -18.75 -3.19
C ARG A 449 -28.06 -18.06 -4.27
N HIS A 450 -28.91 -17.10 -3.87
CA HIS A 450 -29.72 -16.32 -4.80
C HIS A 450 -28.87 -15.42 -5.71
N LEU A 451 -27.82 -14.79 -5.18
CA LEU A 451 -26.89 -13.96 -5.96
C LEU A 451 -26.18 -14.78 -7.05
N VAL A 452 -25.71 -15.99 -6.71
CA VAL A 452 -25.07 -16.93 -7.66
C VAL A 452 -26.04 -17.37 -8.76
N LEU A 453 -27.27 -17.74 -8.39
CA LEU A 453 -28.31 -18.10 -9.38
C LEU A 453 -28.71 -16.93 -10.27
N ARG A 454 -28.74 -15.71 -9.71
CA ARG A 454 -29.01 -14.49 -10.49
C ARG A 454 -27.88 -14.25 -11.48
N TYR A 455 -26.62 -14.34 -11.06
CA TYR A 455 -25.46 -14.24 -11.94
C TYR A 455 -25.58 -15.22 -13.10
N ALA A 456 -25.74 -16.52 -12.81
CA ALA A 456 -25.90 -17.54 -13.85
C ALA A 456 -27.02 -17.20 -14.85
N ALA A 457 -28.15 -16.71 -14.33
CA ALA A 457 -29.32 -16.33 -15.13
C ALA A 457 -29.16 -15.05 -15.97
N THR A 458 -28.28 -14.13 -15.59
CA THR A 458 -28.06 -12.85 -16.28
C THR A 458 -26.84 -12.86 -17.19
N SER A 459 -25.91 -13.79 -17.03
CA SER A 459 -24.70 -13.93 -17.85
C SER A 459 -24.96 -14.39 -19.29
N GLY A 460 -26.22 -14.52 -19.71
CA GLY A 460 -26.61 -15.03 -21.02
C GLY A 460 -26.54 -16.55 -21.11
N ARG A 461 -26.61 -17.09 -22.35
CA ARG A 461 -26.49 -18.52 -22.61
C ARG A 461 -25.03 -18.95 -22.61
N GLN A 462 -24.44 -19.09 -21.43
CA GLN A 462 -23.07 -19.55 -21.25
C GLN A 462 -23.01 -21.06 -21.04
N ASP A 463 -22.18 -21.73 -21.84
CA ASP A 463 -21.93 -23.17 -21.75
C ASP A 463 -21.51 -23.60 -20.33
N ALA A 464 -20.67 -22.81 -19.65
CA ALA A 464 -20.19 -23.11 -18.31
C ALA A 464 -21.32 -23.12 -17.26
N ALA A 465 -22.21 -22.12 -17.29
CA ALA A 465 -23.33 -22.00 -16.35
C ALA A 465 -24.38 -23.09 -16.60
N GLU A 466 -24.71 -23.36 -17.86
CA GLU A 466 -25.60 -24.46 -18.25
C GLU A 466 -25.05 -25.81 -17.78
N GLN A 467 -23.77 -26.09 -18.07
CA GLN A 467 -23.12 -27.34 -17.70
C GLN A 467 -23.09 -27.50 -16.18
N PHE A 468 -22.67 -26.47 -15.45
CA PHE A 468 -22.61 -26.51 -13.99
C PHE A 468 -23.99 -26.76 -13.37
N LEU A 469 -25.01 -25.98 -13.71
CA LEU A 469 -26.35 -26.12 -13.13
C LEU A 469 -26.99 -27.47 -13.49
N THR A 470 -26.78 -27.95 -14.72
CA THR A 470 -27.25 -29.28 -15.12
C THR A 470 -26.59 -30.37 -14.28
N GLN A 471 -25.25 -30.34 -14.15
CA GLN A 471 -24.52 -31.32 -13.34
C GLN A 471 -24.92 -31.24 -11.86
N TYR A 472 -25.06 -30.02 -11.32
CA TYR A 472 -25.48 -29.78 -9.95
C TYR A 472 -26.88 -30.37 -9.69
N LEU A 473 -27.86 -30.08 -10.54
CA LEU A 473 -29.21 -30.63 -10.41
C LEU A 473 -29.25 -32.17 -10.54
N VAL A 474 -28.37 -32.76 -11.34
CA VAL A 474 -28.24 -34.22 -11.47
C VAL A 474 -27.66 -34.84 -10.20
N LYS A 475 -26.54 -34.31 -9.69
CA LYS A 475 -25.77 -34.91 -8.59
C LYS A 475 -26.38 -34.61 -7.21
N THR A 476 -26.98 -33.45 -7.01
CA THR A 476 -27.42 -32.98 -5.70
C THR A 476 -28.67 -33.70 -5.20
N LYS A 477 -28.60 -34.22 -3.96
CA LYS A 477 -29.72 -34.83 -3.24
C LYS A 477 -30.43 -33.79 -2.37
N PHE A 478 -31.40 -33.09 -2.97
CA PHE A 478 -32.19 -32.09 -2.27
C PHE A 478 -33.08 -32.69 -1.17
N GLY A 479 -33.04 -32.12 0.03
CA GLY A 479 -33.92 -32.42 1.14
C GLY A 479 -35.35 -31.90 0.94
N LYS A 480 -36.22 -32.12 1.93
CA LYS A 480 -37.62 -31.63 1.89
C LYS A 480 -37.69 -30.09 1.95
N SER A 481 -36.80 -29.45 2.70
CA SER A 481 -36.69 -27.99 2.85
C SER A 481 -36.27 -27.29 1.55
N ASP A 482 -35.64 -28.01 0.63
CA ASP A 482 -34.92 -27.40 -0.49
C ASP A 482 -35.77 -27.33 -1.78
N GLU A 483 -37.06 -27.69 -1.74
CA GLU A 483 -37.95 -27.65 -2.92
C GLU A 483 -37.93 -26.28 -3.60
N ARG A 484 -37.94 -25.20 -2.80
CA ARG A 484 -37.91 -23.82 -3.34
C ARG A 484 -36.60 -23.54 -4.06
N PHE A 485 -35.48 -23.84 -3.41
CA PHE A 485 -34.14 -23.60 -3.96
C PHE A 485 -33.90 -24.43 -5.23
N MET A 486 -34.27 -25.72 -5.23
CA MET A 486 -34.21 -26.57 -6.41
C MET A 486 -34.97 -25.96 -7.60
N ILE A 487 -36.18 -25.46 -7.39
CA ILE A 487 -36.97 -24.80 -8.44
C ILE A 487 -36.29 -23.52 -8.93
N GLU A 488 -35.58 -22.79 -8.07
CA GLU A 488 -34.78 -21.62 -8.46
C GLU A 488 -33.57 -22.02 -9.31
N CYS A 489 -32.86 -23.11 -8.99
CA CYS A 489 -31.80 -23.66 -9.83
C CYS A 489 -32.32 -24.01 -11.24
N PHE A 490 -33.46 -24.70 -11.34
CA PHE A 490 -34.09 -24.98 -12.63
C PHE A 490 -34.49 -23.69 -13.37
N ARG A 491 -34.96 -22.67 -12.64
CA ARG A 491 -35.31 -21.38 -13.25
C ARG A 491 -34.09 -20.66 -13.80
N ALA A 492 -32.95 -20.71 -13.10
CA ALA A 492 -31.69 -20.17 -13.59
C ALA A 492 -31.24 -20.93 -14.84
N LEU A 493 -31.29 -22.27 -14.83
CA LEU A 493 -31.00 -23.10 -16.00
C LEU A 493 -31.92 -22.76 -17.19
N GLY A 494 -33.20 -22.47 -16.96
CA GLY A 494 -34.09 -22.02 -18.02
C GLY A 494 -33.67 -20.69 -18.65
N LYS A 495 -32.94 -19.83 -17.95
CA LYS A 495 -32.47 -18.55 -18.48
C LYS A 495 -31.11 -18.63 -19.17
N CYS A 496 -30.20 -19.46 -18.64
CA CYS A 496 -28.83 -19.59 -19.16
C CYS A 496 -28.62 -20.82 -20.06
N GLY A 497 -29.59 -21.73 -20.11
CA GLY A 497 -29.48 -22.96 -20.88
C GLY A 497 -29.75 -22.78 -22.37
N SER A 498 -29.33 -23.79 -23.13
CA SER A 498 -29.52 -23.91 -24.57
C SER A 498 -30.33 -25.17 -24.90
N SER A 499 -30.39 -25.52 -26.19
CA SER A 499 -30.99 -26.77 -26.66
C SER A 499 -30.31 -28.02 -26.07
N ARG A 500 -29.06 -27.91 -25.58
CA ARG A 500 -28.30 -29.02 -24.96
C ARG A 500 -28.97 -29.54 -23.69
N SER A 501 -29.58 -28.67 -22.88
CA SER A 501 -30.32 -29.07 -21.68
C SER A 501 -31.68 -29.73 -21.95
N VAL A 502 -32.27 -29.54 -23.14
CA VAL A 502 -33.64 -29.97 -23.46
C VAL A 502 -33.85 -31.48 -23.31
N PRO A 503 -32.98 -32.38 -23.83
CA PRO A 503 -33.16 -33.82 -23.67
C PRO A 503 -33.24 -34.25 -22.21
N TRP A 504 -32.35 -33.71 -21.37
CA TRP A 504 -32.32 -34.02 -19.95
C TRP A 504 -33.55 -33.44 -19.21
N LEU A 505 -33.97 -32.22 -19.55
CA LEU A 505 -35.18 -31.61 -19.00
C LEU A 505 -36.45 -32.37 -19.41
N LYS A 506 -36.53 -32.84 -20.66
CA LYS A 506 -37.61 -33.69 -21.17
C LYS A 506 -37.70 -34.98 -20.34
N GLU A 507 -36.58 -35.67 -20.15
CA GLU A 507 -36.55 -36.88 -19.34
C GLU A 507 -36.91 -36.58 -17.87
N THR A 508 -36.41 -35.47 -17.31
CA THR A 508 -36.76 -35.08 -15.93
C THR A 508 -38.25 -34.78 -15.77
N LEU A 509 -38.91 -34.19 -16.78
CA LEU A 509 -40.34 -33.91 -16.78
C LEU A 509 -41.20 -35.18 -16.97
N LEU A 510 -40.81 -36.05 -17.91
CA LEU A 510 -41.63 -37.17 -18.38
C LEU A 510 -41.31 -38.51 -17.70
N SER A 511 -40.11 -38.69 -17.18
CA SER A 511 -39.62 -39.98 -16.67
C SER A 511 -40.53 -40.59 -15.59
N ARG A 512 -40.73 -41.90 -15.69
CA ARG A 512 -41.51 -42.71 -14.74
C ARG A 512 -40.65 -43.42 -13.68
N ARG A 513 -39.31 -43.32 -13.78
CA ARG A 513 -38.34 -44.02 -12.91
C ARG A 513 -38.48 -43.69 -11.42
N TRP A 514 -38.02 -44.61 -10.58
CA TRP A 514 -38.20 -44.68 -9.13
C TRP A 514 -37.43 -43.59 -8.36
N LEU A 515 -38.08 -42.44 -8.15
CA LEU A 515 -37.77 -41.46 -7.11
C LEU A 515 -38.93 -41.34 -6.11
N PRO A 516 -38.70 -41.02 -4.82
CA PRO A 516 -39.75 -40.78 -3.84
C PRO A 516 -40.76 -39.71 -4.32
N GLY A 517 -42.06 -39.95 -4.12
CA GLY A 517 -43.14 -39.25 -4.82
C GLY A 517 -43.14 -37.71 -4.71
N LYS A 518 -42.71 -37.12 -3.58
CA LYS A 518 -42.68 -35.65 -3.39
C LYS A 518 -41.49 -34.97 -4.10
N GLN A 519 -40.28 -35.51 -3.98
CA GLN A 519 -39.09 -34.99 -4.68
C GLN A 519 -39.24 -35.11 -6.21
N ARG A 520 -39.83 -36.21 -6.67
CA ARG A 520 -40.17 -36.40 -8.09
C ARG A 520 -41.08 -35.28 -8.62
N ARG A 521 -42.09 -34.89 -7.83
CA ARG A 521 -43.01 -33.81 -8.20
C ARG A 521 -42.30 -32.46 -8.27
N ALA A 522 -41.42 -32.15 -7.30
CA ALA A 522 -40.63 -30.92 -7.28
C ALA A 522 -39.70 -30.82 -8.52
N ARG A 523 -38.94 -31.88 -8.82
CA ARG A 523 -38.07 -31.94 -10.00
C ARG A 523 -38.83 -31.76 -11.30
N ARG A 524 -40.02 -32.38 -11.45
CA ARG A 524 -40.86 -32.18 -12.64
C ARG A 524 -41.39 -30.75 -12.78
N LYS A 525 -41.79 -30.11 -11.66
CA LYS A 525 -42.17 -28.68 -11.69
C LYS A 525 -40.98 -27.83 -12.11
N GLY A 526 -39.79 -28.10 -11.56
CA GLY A 526 -38.55 -27.43 -11.93
C GLY A 526 -38.24 -27.59 -13.42
N ALA A 527 -38.25 -28.82 -13.94
CA ALA A 527 -38.00 -29.09 -15.35
C ALA A 527 -38.99 -28.36 -16.27
N LYS A 528 -40.28 -28.33 -15.92
CA LYS A 528 -41.27 -27.50 -16.63
C LYS A 528 -40.87 -26.02 -16.62
N VAL A 529 -40.52 -25.46 -15.45
CA VAL A 529 -40.11 -24.06 -15.32
C VAL A 529 -38.88 -23.74 -16.15
N ALA A 530 -37.90 -24.66 -16.21
CA ALA A 530 -36.72 -24.51 -17.04
C ALA A 530 -37.09 -24.50 -18.53
N LEU A 531 -37.88 -25.48 -18.99
CA LEU A 531 -38.35 -25.58 -20.39
C LEU A 531 -39.15 -24.34 -20.83
N GLU A 532 -40.03 -23.82 -19.96
CA GLU A 532 -40.73 -22.55 -20.21
C GLU A 532 -39.76 -21.36 -20.29
N GLY A 533 -38.70 -21.39 -19.47
CA GLY A 533 -37.67 -20.35 -19.41
C GLY A 533 -36.78 -20.27 -20.64
N LEU A 534 -36.45 -21.41 -21.26
CA LEU A 534 -35.51 -21.48 -22.40
C LEU A 534 -35.98 -20.65 -23.60
N GLN A 535 -37.31 -20.58 -23.79
CA GLN A 535 -37.97 -19.87 -24.89
C GLN A 535 -37.56 -20.29 -26.31
N ILE A 536 -37.03 -21.50 -26.48
CA ILE A 536 -36.63 -22.09 -27.77
C ILE A 536 -37.68 -23.09 -28.33
N PRO A 537 -37.74 -23.32 -29.66
CA PRO A 537 -38.73 -24.19 -30.28
C PRO A 537 -38.77 -25.62 -29.74
N GLU A 538 -37.61 -26.22 -29.49
CA GLU A 538 -37.45 -27.60 -29.01
C GLU A 538 -38.07 -27.76 -27.61
N ALA A 539 -37.87 -26.78 -26.73
CA ALA A 539 -38.46 -26.78 -25.41
C ALA A 539 -39.99 -26.62 -25.45
N ARG A 540 -40.50 -25.80 -26.38
CA ARG A 540 -41.96 -25.65 -26.61
C ARG A 540 -42.58 -26.96 -27.08
N GLN A 541 -41.93 -27.66 -28.01
CA GLN A 541 -42.40 -28.97 -28.49
C GLN A 541 -42.54 -29.98 -27.35
N VAL A 542 -41.55 -30.03 -26.45
CA VAL A 542 -41.61 -30.92 -25.27
C VAL A 542 -42.80 -30.61 -24.36
N LEU A 543 -43.11 -29.32 -24.15
CA LEU A 543 -44.25 -28.91 -23.33
C LEU A 543 -45.59 -29.25 -23.99
N GLU A 544 -45.70 -29.13 -25.31
CA GLU A 544 -46.90 -29.54 -26.07
C GLU A 544 -47.09 -31.06 -26.07
N ASP A 545 -46.02 -31.84 -26.26
CA ASP A 545 -46.07 -33.29 -26.14
C ASP A 545 -46.54 -33.70 -24.73
N ALA A 546 -46.03 -33.03 -23.69
CA ALA A 546 -46.43 -33.29 -22.31
C ALA A 546 -47.91 -32.98 -22.01
N ARG A 547 -48.53 -32.02 -22.73
CA ARG A 547 -49.97 -31.70 -22.61
C ARG A 547 -50.86 -32.84 -23.12
N ARG A 548 -50.41 -33.56 -24.16
CA ARG A 548 -51.15 -34.65 -24.80
C ARG A 548 -51.19 -35.93 -23.96
N ILE A 549 -50.32 -36.08 -22.97
CA ILE A 549 -50.23 -37.29 -22.13
C ILE A 549 -51.37 -37.36 -21.10
N SER A 550 -52.08 -38.49 -21.06
CA SER A 550 -53.24 -38.74 -20.17
C SER A 550 -52.89 -39.14 -18.73
N TYR A 551 -51.75 -38.70 -18.19
CA TYR A 551 -51.31 -39.02 -16.83
C TYR A 551 -51.64 -37.88 -15.85
N LEU A 552 -52.57 -38.13 -14.92
CA LEU A 552 -53.15 -37.11 -14.03
C LEU A 552 -52.11 -36.28 -13.24
N PRO A 553 -51.06 -36.86 -12.62
CA PRO A 553 -50.05 -36.08 -11.91
C PRO A 553 -49.25 -35.13 -12.82
N LEU A 554 -48.96 -35.55 -14.06
CA LEU A 554 -48.29 -34.70 -15.04
C LEU A 554 -49.22 -33.58 -15.54
N ARG A 555 -50.50 -33.86 -15.80
CA ARG A 555 -51.48 -32.82 -16.13
C ARG A 555 -51.59 -31.75 -15.03
N LYS A 556 -51.50 -32.13 -13.75
CA LYS A 556 -51.47 -31.17 -12.62
C LYS A 556 -50.21 -30.30 -12.64
N ILE A 557 -49.06 -30.83 -13.08
CA ILE A 557 -47.80 -30.09 -13.21
C ILE A 557 -47.84 -29.16 -14.43
N ILE A 558 -48.29 -29.64 -15.58
CA ILE A 558 -48.42 -28.83 -16.80
C ILE A 558 -49.43 -27.68 -16.61
N ARG A 559 -50.51 -27.89 -15.84
CA ARG A 559 -51.46 -26.82 -15.47
C ARG A 559 -51.04 -25.97 -14.27
N TRP A 560 -49.96 -26.34 -13.58
CA TRP A 560 -49.49 -25.58 -12.42
C TRP A 560 -49.01 -24.17 -12.85
N ALA A 561 -49.73 -23.14 -12.42
CA ALA A 561 -49.41 -21.74 -12.68
C ALA A 561 -48.61 -21.12 -11.53
N LYS A 562 -47.69 -20.21 -11.88
CA LYS A 562 -46.66 -19.60 -11.01
C LYS A 562 -47.20 -18.74 -9.84
N ARG A 563 -48.52 -18.58 -9.67
CA ARG A 563 -49.16 -17.57 -8.79
C ARG A 563 -48.90 -17.72 -7.28
N ASN A 564 -48.27 -18.80 -6.80
CA ASN A 564 -48.15 -19.09 -5.35
C ASN A 564 -46.75 -18.93 -4.73
N ILE A 565 -45.79 -18.27 -5.38
CA ILE A 565 -44.41 -18.19 -4.84
C ILE A 565 -44.08 -16.82 -4.21
N MET A 566 -44.83 -15.75 -4.49
CA MET A 566 -44.58 -14.41 -3.91
C MET A 566 -45.43 -14.05 -2.68
N LYS A 567 -46.33 -14.93 -2.21
CA LYS A 567 -47.24 -14.62 -1.08
C LYS A 567 -46.68 -14.90 0.33
N ASN A 568 -45.45 -15.38 0.47
CA ASN A 568 -44.80 -15.51 1.79
C ASN A 568 -43.59 -14.56 1.88
N LYS A 569 -43.88 -13.27 1.98
CA LYS A 569 -43.05 -12.28 2.68
C LYS A 569 -43.94 -11.64 3.73
N GLY A 570 -44.05 -12.32 4.86
CA GLY A 570 -44.29 -11.74 6.18
C GLY A 570 -42.99 -11.88 6.95
#